data_AF-A0A434SRI0-F1
#
_entry.id   AF-A0A434SRI0-F1
#
_cell.length_a   1.000
_cell.length_b   1.000
_cell.length_c   1.000
_cell.angle_alpha   90.00
_cell.angle_beta   90.00
_cell.angle_gamma   90.00
#
_symmetry.space_group_name_H-M   'P 1'
#
loop_
_entity.id
_entity.type
_entity.pdbx_description
1 polymer ?
#
loop_
_entity_poly.entity_id
_entity_poly.type
_entity_poly.pdbx_seq_one_letter_code
_entity_poly.pdbx_strand_id
1 'polypeptide(L)'
;MATVKLKSPIDGSIYAERPVATDQAINAAAERARAAQEKWAETPVAERGKYMLAMLEALVGISDEIVPEIAWQMGRPVRYGGEFGGVKERTSYMVEIAEAALKPIMASNPKDGFRRYVKKVPLGVVLVIAPWNYPYLTAVNTIVPALMAGSAVILKHAAQTLLVGERFQQAFDKAGLPKGLFQNLVMNHDQTERLLGSGKIDHVNFTGSVAGGRAIEKAAAGTFMTLGLELGGKDPAYVLPDAKMD
;
A
#
# COMPACT_ATOMS: atom_id res chain seq x y z
N MET A 1 -4.94 -2.09 27.42
CA MET A 1 -5.15 -2.16 25.96
C MET A 1 -3.97 -2.89 25.35
N ALA A 2 -4.15 -3.73 24.34
CA ALA A 2 -3.03 -4.41 23.69
C ALA A 2 -2.16 -3.40 22.91
N THR A 3 -0.85 -3.61 22.87
CA THR A 3 0.10 -2.74 22.17
C THR A 3 0.97 -3.55 21.21
N VAL A 4 1.43 -2.89 20.14
CA VAL A 4 2.49 -3.39 19.26
C VAL A 4 3.78 -2.71 19.65
N LYS A 5 4.81 -3.51 19.91
CA LYS A 5 6.16 -3.04 20.28
C LYS A 5 7.13 -3.31 19.15
N LEU A 6 7.79 -2.25 18.70
CA LEU A 6 8.88 -2.30 17.75
C LEU A 6 10.19 -2.34 18.53
N LYS A 7 10.89 -3.47 18.45
CA LYS A 7 12.24 -3.60 19.02
C LYS A 7 13.28 -3.28 17.97
N SER A 8 14.23 -2.40 18.28
CA SER A 8 15.32 -2.10 17.36
C SER A 8 16.24 -3.31 17.22
N PRO A 9 16.65 -3.70 16.00
CA PRO A 9 17.68 -4.71 15.80
C PRO A 9 19.10 -4.19 16.13
N ILE A 10 19.28 -2.88 16.37
CA ILE A 10 20.58 -2.28 16.67
C ILE A 10 21.04 -2.62 18.09
N ASP A 11 20.15 -2.49 19.06
CA ASP A 11 20.48 -2.63 20.49
C ASP A 11 19.43 -3.42 21.30
N GLY A 12 18.34 -3.88 20.66
CA GLY A 12 17.26 -4.62 21.31
C GLY A 12 16.28 -3.77 22.12
N SER A 13 16.46 -2.45 22.17
CA SER A 13 15.57 -1.52 22.88
C SER A 13 14.19 -1.44 22.21
N ILE A 14 13.16 -1.03 22.96
CA ILE A 14 11.86 -0.68 22.37
C ILE A 14 12.00 0.70 21.75
N TYR A 15 12.02 0.74 20.41
CA TYR A 15 12.15 1.99 19.66
C TYR A 15 10.81 2.71 19.51
N ALA A 16 9.72 1.96 19.35
CA ALA A 16 8.37 2.50 19.32
C ALA A 16 7.35 1.54 19.93
N GLU A 17 6.33 2.08 20.60
CA GLU A 17 5.17 1.34 21.08
C GLU A 17 3.90 2.09 20.70
N ARG A 18 2.90 1.36 20.17
CA ARG A 18 1.60 1.91 19.79
C ARG A 18 0.46 1.01 20.27
N PRO A 19 -0.66 1.58 20.73
CA PRO A 19 -1.85 0.79 20.97
C PRO A 19 -2.37 0.20 19.65
N VAL A 20 -2.90 -1.03 19.70
CA VAL A 20 -3.71 -1.53 18.58
C VAL A 20 -5.02 -0.75 18.52
N ALA A 21 -5.50 -0.49 17.31
CA ALA A 21 -6.83 0.10 17.11
C ALA A 21 -7.90 -0.79 17.73
N THR A 22 -8.99 -0.21 18.23
CA THR A 22 -10.15 -0.98 18.68
C THR A 22 -10.92 -1.51 17.47
N ASP A 23 -11.67 -2.60 17.64
CA ASP A 23 -12.50 -3.16 16.58
C ASP A 23 -13.56 -2.16 16.08
N GLN A 24 -14.04 -1.28 16.97
CA GLN A 24 -14.91 -0.16 16.60
C GLN A 24 -14.19 0.86 15.71
N ALA A 25 -12.94 1.22 16.03
CA ALA A 25 -12.16 2.16 15.23
C ALA A 25 -11.81 1.59 13.84
N ILE A 26 -11.50 0.29 13.77
CA ILE A 26 -11.25 -0.42 12.51
C ILE A 26 -12.49 -0.42 11.62
N ASN A 27 -13.66 -0.76 12.19
CA ASN A 27 -14.93 -0.72 11.47
C ASN A 27 -15.28 0.67 10.95
N ALA A 28 -15.13 1.69 11.80
CA ALA A 28 -15.37 3.07 11.42
C ALA A 28 -14.38 3.55 10.33
N ALA A 29 -13.14 3.05 10.31
CA ALA A 29 -12.18 3.35 9.26
C ALA A 29 -12.61 2.78 7.90
N ALA A 30 -13.09 1.54 7.86
CA ALA A 30 -13.61 0.93 6.64
C ALA A 30 -14.86 1.68 6.10
N GLU A 31 -15.75 2.11 7.00
CA GLU A 31 -16.93 2.91 6.63
C GLU A 31 -16.56 4.29 6.07
N ARG A 32 -15.60 4.99 6.70
CA ARG A 32 -15.07 6.26 6.18
C ARG A 32 -14.38 6.07 4.83
N ALA A 33 -13.63 4.98 4.66
CA ALA A 33 -12.96 4.67 3.39
C ALA A 33 -14.00 4.50 2.27
N ARG A 34 -15.05 3.71 2.51
CA ARG A 34 -16.15 3.52 1.56
C ARG A 34 -16.81 4.84 1.18
N ALA A 35 -17.22 5.63 2.17
CA ALA A 35 -17.91 6.90 1.93
C ALA A 35 -17.03 7.92 1.17
N ALA A 36 -15.73 7.98 1.47
CA ALA A 36 -14.81 8.84 0.75
C ALA A 36 -14.54 8.35 -0.69
N GLN A 37 -14.48 7.04 -0.88
CA GLN A 37 -14.18 6.40 -2.17
C GLN A 37 -15.20 6.74 -3.25
N GLU A 38 -16.49 6.81 -2.92
CA GLU A 38 -17.55 7.12 -3.88
C GLU A 38 -17.29 8.44 -4.63
N LYS A 39 -17.02 9.52 -3.89
CA LYS A 39 -16.69 10.84 -4.48
C LYS A 39 -15.32 10.85 -5.16
N TRP A 40 -14.38 10.07 -4.63
CA TRP A 40 -13.05 9.98 -5.21
C TRP A 40 -13.03 9.29 -6.57
N ALA A 41 -13.90 8.30 -6.78
CA ALA A 41 -14.09 7.63 -8.06
C ALA A 41 -14.57 8.58 -9.18
N GLU A 42 -15.17 9.72 -8.83
CA GLU A 42 -15.62 10.76 -9.77
C GLU A 42 -14.55 11.83 -10.03
N THR A 43 -13.54 11.94 -9.15
CA THR A 43 -12.45 12.91 -9.30
C THR A 43 -11.63 12.58 -10.56
N PRO A 44 -11.31 13.53 -11.46
CA PRO A 44 -10.50 13.25 -12.65
C PRO A 44 -9.13 12.65 -12.32
N VAL A 45 -8.64 11.72 -13.15
CA VAL A 45 -7.36 11.01 -12.92
C VAL A 45 -6.19 11.99 -12.78
N ALA A 46 -6.13 13.05 -13.58
CA ALA A 46 -5.13 14.10 -13.46
C ALA A 46 -5.13 14.79 -12.08
N GLU A 47 -6.32 15.08 -11.52
CA GLU A 47 -6.43 15.68 -10.18
C GLU A 47 -5.96 14.70 -9.10
N ARG A 48 -6.28 13.40 -9.23
CA ARG A 48 -5.76 12.37 -8.31
C ARG A 48 -4.23 12.32 -8.34
N GLY A 49 -3.64 12.45 -9.52
CA GLY A 49 -2.20 12.49 -9.72
C GLY A 49 -1.50 13.60 -8.95
N LYS A 50 -2.12 14.80 -8.86
CA LYS A 50 -1.57 15.92 -8.09
C LYS A 50 -1.39 15.57 -6.61
N TYR A 51 -2.37 14.88 -6.00
CA TYR A 51 -2.25 14.43 -4.61
C TYR A 51 -1.13 13.40 -4.43
N MET A 52 -0.93 12.49 -5.39
CA MET A 52 0.13 11.48 -5.29
C MET A 52 1.51 12.12 -5.40
N LEU A 53 1.68 13.09 -6.29
CA LEU A 53 2.93 13.86 -6.43
C LEU A 53 3.18 14.75 -5.22
N ALA A 54 2.15 15.39 -4.67
CA ALA A 54 2.28 16.17 -3.43
C ALA A 54 2.62 15.30 -2.21
N MET A 55 2.07 14.09 -2.12
CA MET A 55 2.46 13.12 -1.07
C MET A 55 3.92 12.70 -1.24
N LEU A 56 4.35 12.43 -2.48
CA LEU A 56 5.74 12.09 -2.77
C LEU A 56 6.69 13.23 -2.37
N GLU A 57 6.37 14.47 -2.71
CA GLU A 57 7.16 15.65 -2.31
C GLU A 57 7.22 15.79 -0.79
N ALA A 58 6.07 15.65 -0.10
CA ALA A 58 6.00 15.70 1.34
C ALA A 58 6.87 14.64 2.01
N LEU A 59 6.89 13.42 1.46
CA LEU A 59 7.67 12.31 1.99
C LEU A 59 9.17 12.46 1.72
N VAL A 60 9.54 12.89 0.51
CA VAL A 60 10.95 13.16 0.14
C VAL A 60 11.50 14.33 0.96
N GLY A 61 10.67 15.34 1.26
CA GLY A 61 11.06 16.50 2.06
C GLY A 61 11.42 16.19 3.52
N ILE A 62 11.15 14.98 4.01
CA ILE A 62 11.52 14.51 5.36
C ILE A 62 12.47 13.31 5.29
N SER A 63 13.20 13.14 4.19
CA SER A 63 14.12 12.01 3.99
C SER A 63 15.18 11.90 5.08
N ASP A 64 15.68 13.03 5.57
CA ASP A 64 16.73 13.09 6.59
C ASP A 64 16.27 12.56 7.96
N GLU A 65 14.96 12.59 8.23
CA GLU A 65 14.35 11.96 9.40
C GLU A 65 14.09 10.47 9.16
N ILE A 66 13.57 10.13 7.97
CA ILE A 66 13.18 8.75 7.63
C ILE A 66 14.39 7.81 7.54
N VAL A 67 15.54 8.25 7.01
CA VAL A 67 16.71 7.37 6.83
C VAL A 67 17.21 6.82 8.17
N PRO A 68 17.46 7.65 9.21
CA PRO A 68 17.74 7.16 10.56
C PRO A 68 16.62 6.29 11.13
N GLU A 69 15.34 6.64 10.93
CA GLU A 69 14.22 5.84 11.42
C GLU A 69 14.20 4.43 10.83
N ILE A 70 14.46 4.28 9.53
CA ILE A 70 14.55 2.95 8.90
C ILE A 70 15.72 2.16 9.51
N ALA A 71 16.86 2.80 9.74
CA ALA A 71 18.00 2.14 10.37
C ALA A 71 17.65 1.60 11.76
N TRP A 72 17.04 2.43 12.61
CA TRP A 72 16.60 2.02 13.95
C TRP A 72 15.49 0.98 13.94
N GLN A 73 14.61 1.02 12.93
CA GLN A 73 13.49 0.10 12.83
C GLN A 73 13.88 -1.27 12.27
N MET A 74 14.72 -1.35 11.25
CA MET A 74 14.98 -2.62 10.53
C MET A 74 16.46 -2.89 10.23
N GLY A 75 17.37 -2.06 10.74
CA GLY A 75 18.81 -2.34 10.72
C GLY A 75 19.52 -2.00 9.42
N ARG A 76 18.84 -1.39 8.43
CA ARG A 76 19.51 -0.94 7.21
C ARG A 76 20.52 0.16 7.53
N PRO A 77 21.79 0.01 7.14
CA PRO A 77 22.77 1.09 7.30
C PRO A 77 22.35 2.35 6.55
N VAL A 78 22.47 3.51 7.19
CA VAL A 78 22.06 4.83 6.64
C VAL A 78 22.72 5.16 5.30
N ARG A 79 23.91 4.60 5.02
CA ARG A 79 24.62 4.76 3.73
C ARG A 79 23.83 4.24 2.53
N TYR A 80 22.82 3.38 2.75
CA TYR A 80 21.93 2.87 1.70
C TYR A 80 20.66 3.72 1.53
N GLY A 81 20.47 4.77 2.33
CA GLY A 81 19.34 5.69 2.24
C GLY A 81 17.97 5.07 2.57
N GLY A 82 16.91 5.73 2.12
CA GLY A 82 15.52 5.45 2.53
C GLY A 82 14.59 5.04 1.39
N GLU A 83 15.12 4.40 0.33
CA GLU A 83 14.34 3.91 -0.84
C GLU A 83 13.81 4.99 -1.78
N PHE A 84 14.07 6.26 -1.48
CA PHE A 84 13.42 7.40 -2.16
C PHE A 84 13.62 7.44 -3.67
N GLY A 85 14.74 6.93 -4.19
CA GLY A 85 14.94 6.81 -5.64
C GLY A 85 13.86 5.93 -6.28
N GLY A 86 13.68 4.71 -5.77
CA GLY A 86 12.65 3.80 -6.25
C GLY A 86 11.23 4.28 -5.94
N VAL A 87 11.00 4.89 -4.78
CA VAL A 87 9.69 5.46 -4.41
C VAL A 87 9.29 6.59 -5.37
N LYS A 88 10.24 7.48 -5.69
CA LYS A 88 10.04 8.57 -6.66
C LYS A 88 9.77 8.03 -8.04
N GLU A 89 10.60 7.09 -8.51
CA GLU A 89 10.45 6.47 -9.83
C GLU A 89 9.09 5.80 -9.98
N ARG A 90 8.72 4.90 -9.04
CA ARG A 90 7.45 4.17 -9.08
C ARG A 90 6.25 5.08 -9.00
N THR A 91 6.26 6.04 -8.08
CA THR A 91 5.13 6.97 -7.91
C THR A 91 4.95 7.84 -9.15
N SER A 92 6.04 8.44 -9.66
CA SER A 92 5.99 9.30 -10.85
C SER A 92 5.50 8.53 -12.07
N TYR A 93 6.05 7.33 -12.29
CA TYR A 93 5.66 6.47 -13.39
C TYR A 93 4.18 6.07 -13.32
N MET A 94 3.69 5.65 -12.14
CA MET A 94 2.29 5.27 -11.97
C MET A 94 1.33 6.43 -12.20
N VAL A 95 1.72 7.66 -11.82
CA VAL A 95 0.95 8.88 -12.13
C VAL A 95 0.96 9.16 -13.63
N GLU A 96 2.13 9.10 -14.27
CA GLU A 96 2.31 9.36 -15.71
C GLU A 96 1.43 8.44 -16.57
N ILE A 97 1.43 7.14 -16.29
CA ILE A 97 0.69 6.18 -17.12
C ILE A 97 -0.81 6.09 -16.80
N ALA A 98 -1.27 6.66 -15.68
CA ALA A 98 -2.59 6.37 -15.12
C ALA A 98 -3.74 6.69 -16.11
N GLU A 99 -3.68 7.81 -16.81
CA GLU A 99 -4.73 8.19 -17.76
C GLU A 99 -4.82 7.19 -18.92
N ALA A 100 -3.68 6.80 -19.48
CA ALA A 100 -3.64 5.81 -20.56
C ALA A 100 -4.09 4.43 -20.05
N ALA A 101 -3.60 4.03 -18.87
CA ALA A 101 -3.92 2.76 -18.24
C ALA A 101 -5.41 2.63 -17.86
N LEU A 102 -6.11 3.73 -17.54
CA LEU A 102 -7.51 3.71 -17.12
C LEU A 102 -8.50 3.98 -18.27
N LYS A 103 -8.02 4.31 -19.48
CA LYS A 103 -8.90 4.49 -20.65
C LYS A 103 -9.74 3.22 -20.93
N PRO A 104 -11.01 3.40 -21.33
CA PRO A 104 -11.84 2.32 -21.85
C PRO A 104 -11.17 1.62 -23.03
N ILE A 105 -11.31 0.29 -23.08
CA ILE A 105 -10.85 -0.53 -24.20
C ILE A 105 -12.04 -0.73 -25.13
N MET A 106 -11.96 -0.22 -26.36
CA MET A 106 -13.02 -0.39 -27.35
C MET A 106 -13.06 -1.83 -27.86
N ALA A 107 -14.27 -2.35 -28.11
CA ALA A 107 -14.43 -3.71 -28.63
C ALA A 107 -13.86 -3.83 -30.05
N SER A 108 -13.18 -4.95 -30.33
CA SER A 108 -12.62 -5.24 -31.66
C SER A 108 -13.68 -5.65 -32.69
N ASN A 109 -14.92 -5.90 -32.26
CA ASN A 109 -16.07 -6.29 -33.09
C ASN A 109 -17.20 -5.24 -33.02
N PRO A 110 -17.05 -4.09 -33.69
CA PRO A 110 -18.10 -3.08 -33.73
C PRO A 110 -19.39 -3.67 -34.30
N LYS A 111 -20.53 -3.23 -33.77
CA LYS A 111 -21.86 -3.56 -34.28
C LYS A 111 -22.61 -2.27 -34.51
N ASP A 112 -23.10 -2.07 -35.73
CA ASP A 112 -23.84 -0.87 -36.09
C ASP A 112 -25.01 -0.62 -35.15
N GLY A 113 -25.14 0.63 -34.71
CA GLY A 113 -26.12 1.06 -33.70
C GLY A 113 -25.75 0.75 -32.24
N PHE A 114 -24.61 0.11 -31.95
CA PHE A 114 -24.17 -0.22 -30.59
C PHE A 114 -22.77 0.32 -30.29
N ARG A 115 -22.58 0.90 -29.09
CA ARG A 115 -21.25 1.23 -28.53
C ARG A 115 -20.81 0.14 -27.56
N ARG A 116 -19.74 -0.59 -27.89
CA ARG A 116 -19.20 -1.69 -27.07
C ARG A 116 -17.79 -1.35 -26.57
N TYR A 117 -17.57 -1.45 -25.27
CA TYR A 117 -16.27 -1.19 -24.65
C TYR A 117 -16.18 -1.86 -23.28
N VAL A 118 -14.96 -2.07 -22.80
CA VAL A 118 -14.67 -2.46 -21.42
C VAL A 118 -14.21 -1.23 -20.66
N LYS A 119 -14.93 -0.88 -19.59
CA LYS A 119 -14.56 0.20 -18.67
C LYS A 119 -13.81 -0.38 -17.49
N LYS A 120 -12.72 0.27 -17.09
CA LYS A 120 -12.04 0.00 -15.83
C LYS A 120 -12.70 0.86 -14.75
N VAL A 121 -13.13 0.22 -13.67
CA VAL A 121 -13.76 0.87 -12.51
C VAL A 121 -12.93 0.57 -11.26
N PRO A 122 -12.87 1.46 -10.26
CA PRO A 122 -12.16 1.20 -9.02
C PRO A 122 -12.71 -0.02 -8.30
N LEU A 123 -11.85 -0.72 -7.57
CA LEU A 123 -12.24 -1.88 -6.76
C LEU A 123 -13.08 -1.48 -5.55
N GLY A 124 -12.80 -0.30 -4.97
CA GLY A 124 -13.49 0.21 -3.79
C GLY A 124 -12.51 0.43 -2.63
N VAL A 125 -12.64 -0.30 -1.53
CA VAL A 125 -11.74 -0.23 -0.37
C VAL A 125 -10.63 -1.28 -0.51
N VAL A 126 -9.40 -0.81 -0.58
CA VAL A 126 -8.18 -1.61 -0.70
C VAL A 126 -7.47 -1.67 0.66
N LEU A 127 -7.21 -2.87 1.17
CA LEU A 127 -6.34 -3.08 2.32
C LEU A 127 -4.92 -3.41 1.83
N VAL A 128 -3.95 -2.58 2.18
CA VAL A 128 -2.53 -2.81 1.93
C VAL A 128 -1.89 -3.32 3.21
N ILE A 129 -1.30 -4.51 3.16
CA ILE A 129 -0.53 -5.09 4.26
C ILE A 129 0.93 -5.13 3.85
N ALA A 130 1.69 -4.15 4.32
CA ALA A 130 3.05 -3.89 3.87
C ALA A 130 4.12 -4.65 4.71
N PRO A 131 5.23 -5.09 4.10
CA PRO A 131 6.33 -5.77 4.76
C PRO A 131 7.35 -4.76 5.33
N TRP A 132 8.29 -5.25 6.13
CA TRP A 132 9.30 -4.42 6.80
C TRP A 132 10.61 -4.23 6.02
N ASN A 133 10.86 -5.04 4.98
CA ASN A 133 12.17 -5.11 4.31
C ASN A 133 12.42 -3.97 3.31
N TYR A 134 11.37 -3.55 2.59
CA TYR A 134 11.35 -2.38 1.72
C TYR A 134 10.10 -1.54 2.02
N PRO A 135 10.01 -0.95 3.22
CA PRO A 135 8.74 -0.53 3.81
C PRO A 135 8.03 0.61 3.08
N TYR A 136 8.75 1.44 2.31
CA TYR A 136 8.12 2.47 1.48
C TYR A 136 7.86 1.97 0.07
N LEU A 137 8.87 1.38 -0.58
CA LEU A 137 8.80 0.98 -1.98
C LEU A 137 7.70 -0.06 -2.24
N THR A 138 7.62 -1.09 -1.39
CA THR A 138 6.59 -2.13 -1.54
C THR A 138 5.19 -1.59 -1.30
N ALA A 139 5.03 -0.66 -0.35
CA ALA A 139 3.75 -0.05 -0.03
C ALA A 139 3.25 0.86 -1.17
N VAL A 140 4.11 1.74 -1.73
CA VAL A 140 3.69 2.65 -2.82
C VAL A 140 3.27 1.91 -4.08
N ASN A 141 3.84 0.72 -4.34
CA ASN A 141 3.46 -0.12 -5.48
C ASN A 141 1.98 -0.54 -5.48
N THR A 142 1.29 -0.45 -4.33
CA THR A 142 -0.15 -0.66 -4.25
C THR A 142 -0.91 0.63 -3.91
N ILE A 143 -0.42 1.43 -2.97
CA ILE A 143 -1.11 2.63 -2.48
C ILE A 143 -1.38 3.60 -3.64
N VAL A 144 -0.34 3.91 -4.43
CA VAL A 144 -0.44 4.88 -5.53
C VAL A 144 -1.42 4.42 -6.61
N PRO A 145 -1.28 3.22 -7.22
CA PRO A 145 -2.19 2.82 -8.29
C PRO A 145 -3.62 2.60 -7.78
N ALA A 146 -3.83 2.17 -6.53
CA ALA A 146 -5.17 2.07 -5.94
C ALA A 146 -5.86 3.44 -5.87
N LEU A 147 -5.17 4.45 -5.33
CA LEU A 147 -5.69 5.82 -5.25
C LEU A 147 -5.88 6.43 -6.64
N MET A 148 -4.93 6.21 -7.58
CA MET A 148 -5.07 6.66 -8.97
C MET A 148 -6.27 6.03 -9.67
N ALA A 149 -6.53 4.73 -9.44
CA ALA A 149 -7.70 4.03 -9.98
C ALA A 149 -9.03 4.53 -9.40
N GLY A 150 -9.01 5.22 -8.25
CA GLY A 150 -10.19 5.77 -7.58
C GLY A 150 -10.69 4.93 -6.41
N SER A 151 -9.84 4.05 -5.87
CA SER A 151 -10.09 3.29 -4.65
C SER A 151 -9.71 4.11 -3.42
N ALA A 152 -10.22 3.76 -2.24
CA ALA A 152 -9.67 4.19 -0.95
C ALA A 152 -8.71 3.12 -0.41
N VAL A 153 -7.76 3.52 0.42
CA VAL A 153 -6.69 2.69 0.93
C VAL A 153 -6.66 2.71 2.46
N ILE A 154 -6.67 1.52 3.05
CA ILE A 154 -6.27 1.31 4.45
C ILE A 154 -4.91 0.63 4.44
N LEU A 155 -3.94 1.19 5.15
CA LEU A 155 -2.61 0.62 5.33
C LEU A 155 -2.51 -0.03 6.71
N LYS A 156 -2.06 -1.28 6.73
CA LYS A 156 -1.51 -1.93 7.91
C LYS A 156 -0.04 -2.23 7.64
N HIS A 157 0.85 -1.46 8.26
CA HIS A 157 2.29 -1.71 8.13
C HIS A 157 2.75 -2.86 9.04
N ALA A 158 3.90 -3.44 8.74
CA ALA A 158 4.56 -4.41 9.60
C ALA A 158 4.91 -3.78 10.95
N ALA A 159 4.76 -4.54 12.03
CA ALA A 159 5.11 -4.11 13.39
C ALA A 159 6.58 -3.67 13.53
N GLN A 160 7.46 -4.17 12.67
CA GLN A 160 8.89 -3.83 12.67
C GLN A 160 9.17 -2.45 12.05
N THR A 161 8.21 -1.83 11.37
CA THR A 161 8.35 -0.56 10.65
C THR A 161 7.14 0.36 10.88
N LEU A 162 6.59 0.36 12.11
CA LEU A 162 5.38 1.09 12.49
C LEU A 162 5.38 2.56 12.06
N LEU A 163 6.50 3.26 12.25
CA LEU A 163 6.58 4.69 11.97
C LEU A 163 6.40 4.97 10.47
N VAL A 164 6.74 4.03 9.58
CA VAL A 164 6.54 4.20 8.14
C VAL A 164 5.08 4.43 7.78
N GLY A 165 4.16 3.70 8.43
CA GLY A 165 2.73 3.94 8.26
C GLY A 165 2.30 5.34 8.73
N GLU A 166 2.89 5.84 9.82
CA GLU A 166 2.65 7.19 10.34
C GLU A 166 3.20 8.27 9.39
N ARG A 167 4.38 8.06 8.79
CA ARG A 167 4.96 8.98 7.81
C ARG A 167 4.15 9.05 6.52
N PHE A 168 3.60 7.94 6.03
CA PHE A 168 2.63 7.99 4.93
C PHE A 168 1.39 8.80 5.30
N GLN A 169 0.82 8.59 6.49
CA GLN A 169 -0.36 9.34 6.93
C GLN A 169 -0.06 10.84 6.98
N GLN A 170 1.07 11.23 7.57
CA GLN A 170 1.52 12.63 7.63
C GLN A 170 1.75 13.21 6.24
N ALA A 171 2.37 12.47 5.32
CA ALA A 171 2.60 12.92 3.96
C ALA A 171 1.30 13.14 3.18
N PHE A 172 0.31 12.25 3.31
CA PHE A 172 -1.01 12.43 2.71
C PHE A 172 -1.82 13.57 3.35
N ASP A 173 -1.72 13.74 4.66
CA ASP A 173 -2.34 14.87 5.36
C ASP A 173 -1.73 16.20 4.88
N LYS A 174 -0.39 16.28 4.73
CA LYS A 174 0.31 17.45 4.16
C LYS A 174 -0.04 17.69 2.69
N ALA A 175 -0.25 16.62 1.92
CA ALA A 175 -0.72 16.71 0.54
C ALA A 175 -2.20 17.15 0.41
N GLY A 176 -2.93 17.25 1.53
CA GLY A 176 -4.33 17.64 1.54
C GLY A 176 -5.27 16.58 0.96
N LEU A 177 -4.88 15.29 0.97
CA LEU A 177 -5.73 14.21 0.48
C LEU A 177 -7.09 14.21 1.24
N PRO A 178 -8.24 14.08 0.55
CA PRO A 178 -9.53 14.00 1.22
C PRO A 178 -9.57 12.95 2.32
N LYS A 179 -10.13 13.34 3.48
CA LYS A 179 -10.18 12.48 4.68
C LYS A 179 -10.91 11.17 4.37
N GLY A 180 -10.34 10.07 4.87
CA GLY A 180 -10.87 8.72 4.68
C GLY A 180 -10.25 7.95 3.49
N LEU A 181 -9.65 8.63 2.52
CA LEU A 181 -9.05 7.97 1.34
C LEU A 181 -7.75 7.23 1.64
N PHE A 182 -6.94 7.72 2.56
CA PHE A 182 -5.80 6.99 3.09
C PHE A 182 -5.89 6.97 4.62
N GLN A 183 -5.78 5.79 5.21
CA GLN A 183 -5.80 5.59 6.65
C GLN A 183 -4.75 4.55 7.06
N ASN A 184 -3.79 4.93 7.92
CA ASN A 184 -2.90 3.98 8.58
C ASN A 184 -3.55 3.42 9.86
N LEU A 185 -3.57 2.10 10.03
CA LEU A 185 -4.08 1.42 11.23
C LEU A 185 -3.04 0.46 11.80
N VAL A 186 -2.82 0.56 13.13
CA VAL A 186 -2.06 -0.45 13.88
C VAL A 186 -3.03 -1.55 14.30
N MET A 187 -2.87 -2.75 13.73
CA MET A 187 -3.75 -3.90 13.97
C MET A 187 -2.93 -5.15 14.28
N ASN A 188 -3.46 -6.03 15.12
CA ASN A 188 -2.91 -7.38 15.28
C ASN A 188 -3.41 -8.33 14.16
N HIS A 189 -2.93 -9.57 14.16
CA HIS A 189 -3.28 -10.55 13.13
C HIS A 189 -4.77 -10.91 13.16
N ASP A 190 -5.32 -11.25 14.33
CA ASP A 190 -6.74 -11.61 14.46
C ASP A 190 -7.68 -10.50 14.00
N GLN A 191 -7.35 -9.23 14.29
CA GLN A 191 -8.11 -8.07 13.82
C GLN A 191 -8.04 -7.93 12.30
N THR A 192 -6.87 -8.19 11.71
CA THR A 192 -6.67 -8.17 10.26
C THR A 192 -7.53 -9.25 9.60
N GLU A 193 -7.52 -10.47 10.13
CA GLU A 193 -8.32 -11.59 9.61
C GLU A 193 -9.83 -11.32 9.73
N ARG A 194 -10.29 -10.78 10.87
CA ARG A 194 -11.69 -10.37 11.04
C ARG A 194 -12.10 -9.27 10.06
N LEU A 195 -11.24 -8.29 9.81
CA LEU A 195 -11.52 -7.23 8.83
C LEU A 195 -11.64 -7.80 7.42
N LEU A 196 -10.76 -8.72 7.03
CA LEU A 196 -10.85 -9.41 5.74
C LEU A 196 -12.15 -10.19 5.62
N GLY A 197 -12.49 -11.02 6.62
CA GLY A 197 -13.73 -11.80 6.62
C GLY A 197 -15.02 -10.98 6.75
N SER A 198 -14.95 -9.68 6.98
CA SER A 198 -16.13 -8.82 7.24
C SER A 198 -16.94 -8.44 5.99
N GLY A 199 -16.39 -8.65 4.79
CA GLY A 199 -16.99 -8.18 3.53
C GLY A 199 -16.87 -6.67 3.30
N LYS A 200 -16.11 -5.93 4.13
CA LYS A 200 -15.91 -4.48 3.98
C LYS A 200 -14.73 -4.10 3.06
N ILE A 201 -13.88 -5.05 2.71
CA ILE A 201 -12.68 -4.88 1.88
C ILE A 201 -12.94 -5.54 0.51
N ASP A 202 -12.67 -4.83 -0.59
CA ASP A 202 -12.89 -5.35 -1.95
C ASP A 202 -11.61 -5.92 -2.59
N HIS A 203 -10.46 -5.48 -2.08
CA HIS A 203 -9.16 -5.99 -2.47
C HIS A 203 -8.18 -5.93 -1.31
N VAL A 204 -7.38 -6.98 -1.14
CA VAL A 204 -6.21 -6.95 -0.26
C VAL A 204 -4.95 -7.20 -1.08
N ASN A 205 -3.96 -6.35 -0.90
CA ASN A 205 -2.60 -6.63 -1.32
C ASN A 205 -1.74 -6.91 -0.08
N PHE A 206 -1.18 -8.11 -0.03
CA PHE A 206 -0.26 -8.55 1.01
C PHE A 206 1.09 -8.85 0.38
N THR A 207 2.13 -8.18 0.89
CA THR A 207 3.51 -8.57 0.63
C THR A 207 4.13 -9.11 1.91
N GLY A 208 4.70 -10.31 1.86
CA GLY A 208 5.30 -10.92 3.04
C GLY A 208 5.62 -12.41 2.90
N SER A 209 5.52 -13.14 4.01
CA SER A 209 5.86 -14.56 4.03
C SER A 209 4.79 -15.43 3.37
N VAL A 210 5.18 -16.60 2.86
CA VAL A 210 4.23 -17.60 2.33
C VAL A 210 3.19 -18.00 3.38
N ALA A 211 3.60 -18.16 4.65
CA ALA A 211 2.69 -18.47 5.75
C ALA A 211 1.67 -17.33 5.98
N GLY A 212 2.11 -16.07 5.92
CA GLY A 212 1.21 -14.92 5.99
C GLY A 212 0.23 -14.91 4.82
N GLY A 213 0.69 -15.16 3.59
CA GLY A 213 -0.16 -15.24 2.41
C GLY A 213 -1.26 -16.30 2.54
N ARG A 214 -0.96 -17.47 3.11
CA ARG A 214 -1.97 -18.51 3.41
C ARG A 214 -3.01 -18.04 4.43
N ALA A 215 -2.59 -17.29 5.45
CA ALA A 215 -3.53 -16.73 6.42
C ALA A 215 -4.48 -15.69 5.77
N ILE A 216 -3.96 -14.84 4.89
CA ILE A 216 -4.76 -13.87 4.13
C ILE A 216 -5.77 -14.58 3.22
N GLU A 217 -5.33 -15.58 2.46
CA GLU A 217 -6.20 -16.36 1.57
C GLU A 217 -7.33 -17.05 2.35
N LYS A 218 -7.01 -17.71 3.47
CA LYS A 218 -8.00 -18.32 4.35
C LYS A 218 -9.00 -17.31 4.91
N ALA A 219 -8.54 -16.14 5.35
CA ALA A 219 -9.40 -15.10 5.92
C ALA A 219 -10.32 -14.45 4.87
N ALA A 220 -9.90 -14.42 3.60
CA ALA A 220 -10.68 -13.86 2.50
C ALA A 220 -11.70 -14.85 1.90
N ALA A 221 -11.59 -16.14 2.17
CA ALA A 221 -12.45 -17.17 1.61
C ALA A 221 -13.95 -16.86 1.83
N GLY A 222 -14.73 -16.93 0.76
CA GLY A 222 -16.19 -16.67 0.78
C GLY A 222 -16.60 -15.20 0.68
N THR A 223 -15.65 -14.26 0.74
CA THR A 223 -15.95 -12.81 0.58
C THR A 223 -15.97 -12.32 -0.86
N PHE A 224 -15.37 -13.11 -1.78
CA PHE A 224 -15.15 -12.75 -3.19
C PHE A 224 -14.31 -11.48 -3.43
N MET A 225 -13.63 -10.96 -2.40
CA MET A 225 -12.61 -9.93 -2.60
C MET A 225 -11.46 -10.45 -3.46
N THR A 226 -10.81 -9.55 -4.19
CA THR A 226 -9.62 -9.92 -4.98
C THR A 226 -8.36 -9.90 -4.12
N LEU A 227 -7.39 -10.76 -4.44
CA LEU A 227 -6.14 -10.89 -3.68
C LEU A 227 -4.92 -10.56 -4.56
N GLY A 228 -4.02 -9.74 -4.04
CA GLY A 228 -2.64 -9.62 -4.50
C GLY A 228 -1.71 -10.21 -3.44
N LEU A 229 -0.99 -11.29 -3.76
CA LEU A 229 -0.09 -11.97 -2.83
C LEU A 229 1.34 -11.98 -3.38
N GLU A 230 2.17 -11.10 -2.86
CA GLU A 230 3.60 -10.99 -3.18
C GLU A 230 4.40 -11.70 -2.09
N LEU A 231 4.79 -12.95 -2.33
CA LEU A 231 5.31 -13.85 -1.30
C LEU A 231 6.81 -14.10 -1.42
N GLY A 232 7.37 -14.86 -0.47
CA GLY A 232 8.79 -15.21 -0.47
C GLY A 232 9.18 -16.04 -1.69
N GLY A 233 10.25 -15.61 -2.37
CA GLY A 233 10.92 -16.33 -3.45
C GLY A 233 12.17 -17.07 -2.98
N LYS A 234 12.76 -17.85 -3.90
CA LYS A 234 14.07 -18.50 -3.74
C LYS A 234 14.77 -18.54 -5.10
N ASP A 235 15.08 -17.35 -5.59
CA ASP A 235 15.47 -17.13 -6.98
C ASP A 235 16.88 -17.71 -7.24
N PRO A 236 17.05 -18.56 -8.25
CA PRO A 236 18.36 -19.08 -8.62
C PRO A 236 19.18 -18.03 -9.37
N ALA A 237 20.42 -17.81 -8.97
CA ALA A 237 21.42 -17.11 -9.78
C ALA A 237 22.20 -18.16 -10.60
N TYR A 238 21.83 -18.35 -11.86
CA TYR A 238 22.52 -19.27 -12.77
C TYR A 238 23.59 -18.52 -13.58
N VAL A 239 24.84 -18.98 -13.48
CA VAL A 239 25.99 -18.41 -14.19
C VAL A 239 26.38 -19.36 -15.32
N LEU A 240 26.28 -18.87 -16.56
CA LEU A 240 26.67 -19.63 -17.75
C LEU A 240 28.20 -19.74 -17.88
N PRO A 241 28.73 -20.78 -18.56
CA PRO A 241 30.17 -20.94 -18.74
C PRO A 241 30.89 -19.79 -19.45
N ASP A 242 30.18 -19.02 -20.27
CA ASP A 242 30.68 -17.87 -21.02
C ASP A 242 30.31 -16.53 -20.37
N ALA A 243 29.83 -16.55 -19.12
CA ALA A 243 29.54 -15.35 -18.37
C ALA A 243 30.80 -14.49 -18.19
N LYS A 244 30.67 -13.18 -18.45
CA LYS A 244 31.71 -12.20 -18.13
C LYS A 244 31.70 -11.97 -16.62
N MET A 245 32.81 -12.29 -15.97
CA MET A 245 32.94 -12.26 -14.51
C MET A 245 33.41 -10.91 -13.96
N ASP A 246 33.69 -9.95 -14.85
CA ASP A 246 34.23 -8.61 -14.55
C ASP A 246 33.30 -7.51 -15.08
#